data_AF-A0A351HZ35-F1
#
_entry.id   AF-A0A351HZ35-F1
#
_cell.length_a   1.000
_cell.length_b   1.000
_cell.length_c   1.000
_cell.angle_alpha   90.00
_cell.angle_beta   90.00
_cell.angle_gamma   90.00
#
_symmetry.space_group_name_H-M   'P 1'
#
loop_
_entity.id
_entity.type
_entity.pdbx_description
1 polymer ?
#
loop_
_entity_poly.entity_id
_entity_poly.type
_entity_poly.pdbx_seq_one_letter_code
_entity_poly.pdbx_strand_id
1 'polypeptide(L)'
;MSYFLFVDESGHDRKLAPAEVLGGFAIRDGTLWAFIQAVYALQIELFGVTYPGLNAERRAARVKASDEDFDIKEIKGGNFLNHRVFKSAGWFGTFKPDERRRLAEFSLRNGASADKKSLSALAQAKLEYVKRLFELCPKFRAQCLGIIVPVDAQGDRKVSMLRKDYAYLFERFFYWVDSKSAEHAGIIVFDELDKSASHILLGQMQAYYRDSKTGQDRSERLVPEPLFVHSDLTVGIQLADMIAYVLSWGHGFDRKTIVPKPRPELFPYVKQVESLRIDSRVNGAKSDGIYVVYDLRTRSEKDNASSGK
;
A
#
# COMPACT_ATOMS: atom_id res chain seq x y z
N MET A 1 5.65 23.34 6.03
CA MET A 1 6.22 22.11 5.42
C MET A 1 5.19 21.02 5.48
N SER A 2 5.22 20.03 4.59
CA SER A 2 4.11 19.08 4.46
C SER A 2 4.53 17.63 4.61
N TYR A 3 3.58 16.80 5.03
CA TYR A 3 3.70 15.35 5.00
C TYR A 3 2.75 14.79 3.96
N PHE A 4 3.27 13.95 3.07
CA PHE A 4 2.46 13.18 2.15
C PHE A 4 2.06 11.87 2.81
N LEU A 5 0.79 11.49 2.68
CA LEU A 5 0.28 10.15 2.90
C LEU A 5 -0.12 9.56 1.56
N PHE A 6 0.70 8.66 1.04
CA PHE A 6 0.37 7.83 -0.11
C PHE A 6 -0.54 6.70 0.35
N VAL A 7 -1.65 6.48 -0.35
CA VAL A 7 -2.67 5.51 0.02
C VAL A 7 -2.99 4.62 -1.17
N ASP A 8 -3.03 3.31 -0.92
CA ASP A 8 -3.51 2.33 -1.88
C ASP A 8 -4.36 1.27 -1.17
N GLU A 9 -5.16 0.55 -1.96
CA GLU A 9 -6.13 -0.42 -1.50
C GLU A 9 -5.77 -1.84 -1.96
N SER A 10 -5.85 -2.80 -1.04
CA SER A 10 -5.74 -4.22 -1.39
C SER A 10 -7.02 -4.97 -1.04
N GLY A 11 -7.48 -5.87 -1.92
CA GLY A 11 -8.58 -6.79 -1.65
C GLY A 11 -9.99 -6.31 -2.03
N HIS A 12 -10.12 -5.18 -2.75
CA HIS A 12 -11.41 -4.60 -3.15
C HIS A 12 -12.19 -5.49 -4.15
N ASP A 13 -11.51 -6.35 -4.91
CA ASP A 13 -12.11 -7.24 -5.91
C ASP A 13 -12.79 -8.50 -5.32
N ARG A 14 -12.68 -8.71 -4.00
CA ARG A 14 -13.34 -9.75 -3.18
C ARG A 14 -13.24 -11.19 -3.71
N LYS A 15 -12.27 -11.50 -4.55
CA LYS A 15 -12.12 -12.87 -5.06
C LYS A 15 -11.67 -13.81 -3.95
N LEU A 16 -10.46 -13.57 -3.43
CA LEU A 16 -9.79 -14.47 -2.48
C LEU A 16 -9.11 -13.73 -1.33
N ALA A 17 -9.01 -12.40 -1.38
CA ALA A 17 -8.34 -11.62 -0.34
C ALA A 17 -9.08 -11.77 0.99
N PRO A 18 -8.38 -11.95 2.13
CA PRO A 18 -9.01 -12.14 3.44
C PRO A 18 -9.52 -10.84 4.08
N ALA A 19 -9.04 -9.69 3.61
CA ALA A 19 -9.48 -8.37 4.07
C ALA A 19 -9.31 -7.35 2.94
N GLU A 20 -10.19 -6.35 2.93
CA GLU A 20 -9.92 -5.07 2.30
C GLU A 20 -8.96 -4.29 3.22
N VAL A 21 -7.89 -3.72 2.67
CA VAL A 21 -6.91 -2.95 3.46
C VAL A 21 -6.63 -1.63 2.77
N LEU A 22 -6.77 -0.53 3.52
CA LEU A 22 -6.19 0.76 3.15
C LEU A 22 -4.78 0.82 3.72
N GLY A 23 -3.78 0.67 2.86
CA GLY A 23 -2.36 0.82 3.21
C GLY A 23 -1.92 2.27 3.06
N GLY A 24 -1.21 2.80 4.05
CA GLY A 24 -0.71 4.16 4.04
C GLY A 24 0.80 4.23 4.20
N PHE A 25 1.47 5.04 3.37
CA PHE A 25 2.88 5.39 3.48
C PHE A 25 3.03 6.90 3.69
N ALA A 26 3.54 7.29 4.85
CA ALA A 26 3.71 8.69 5.24
C ALA A 26 5.18 9.12 5.21
N ILE A 27 5.46 10.26 4.56
CA ILE A 27 6.82 10.82 4.46
C ILE A 27 6.79 12.34 4.35
N ARG A 28 7.83 13.01 4.85
CA ARG A 28 7.98 14.46 4.74
C ARG A 28 8.39 14.86 3.32
N ASP A 29 7.80 15.93 2.83
CA ASP A 29 8.09 16.55 1.53
C ASP A 29 9.59 16.66 1.20
N GLY A 30 10.38 17.27 2.09
CA GLY A 30 11.82 17.51 1.90
C GLY A 30 12.69 16.25 1.91
N THR A 31 12.14 15.09 2.26
CA THR A 31 12.84 13.79 2.23
C THR A 31 12.36 12.86 1.12
N LEU A 32 11.25 13.18 0.46
CA LEU A 32 10.61 12.31 -0.52
C LEU A 32 11.51 12.03 -1.74
N TRP A 33 12.21 13.04 -2.25
CA TRP A 33 13.08 12.84 -3.41
C TRP A 33 14.27 11.93 -3.11
N ALA A 34 15.00 12.19 -2.01
CA ALA A 34 16.10 11.33 -1.57
C ALA A 34 15.60 9.90 -1.26
N PHE A 35 14.39 9.82 -0.70
CA PHE A 35 13.43 8.71 -0.78
C PHE A 35 13.56 7.85 -2.04
N ILE A 36 12.99 8.41 -3.09
CA ILE A 36 12.82 7.83 -4.42
C ILE A 36 14.17 7.44 -5.02
N GLN A 37 15.18 8.30 -4.89
CA GLN A 37 16.53 8.02 -5.39
C GLN A 37 17.13 6.76 -4.75
N ALA A 38 16.97 6.60 -3.43
CA ALA A 38 17.47 5.43 -2.72
C ALA A 38 16.70 4.15 -3.12
N VAL A 39 15.40 4.25 -3.39
CA VAL A 39 14.61 3.14 -3.93
C VAL A 39 15.09 2.74 -5.33
N TYR A 40 15.37 3.69 -6.22
CA TYR A 40 15.90 3.39 -7.55
C TYR A 40 17.32 2.80 -7.50
N ALA A 41 18.16 3.27 -6.58
CA ALA A 41 19.47 2.65 -6.34
C ALA A 41 19.31 1.18 -5.90
N LEU A 42 18.35 0.90 -5.01
CA LEU A 42 18.03 -0.46 -4.57
C LEU A 42 17.52 -1.33 -5.74
N GLN A 43 16.71 -0.78 -6.65
CA GLN A 43 16.28 -1.50 -7.85
C GLN A 43 17.46 -1.87 -8.74
N ILE A 44 18.37 -0.93 -9.02
CA ILE A 44 19.56 -1.20 -9.83
C ILE A 44 20.44 -2.27 -9.16
N GLU A 45 20.61 -2.20 -7.84
CA GLU A 45 21.40 -3.16 -7.08
C GLU A 45 20.83 -4.59 -7.17
N LEU A 46 19.51 -4.76 -7.09
CA LEU A 46 18.89 -6.07 -7.02
C LEU A 46 18.46 -6.64 -8.38
N PHE A 47 18.10 -5.76 -9.32
CA PHE A 47 17.53 -6.12 -10.61
C PHE A 47 18.39 -5.74 -11.81
N GLY A 48 19.47 -4.97 -11.62
CA GLY A 48 20.31 -4.44 -12.69
C GLY A 48 19.71 -3.23 -13.41
N VAL A 49 18.40 -3.01 -13.25
CA VAL A 49 17.64 -1.96 -13.93
C VAL A 49 16.61 -1.35 -12.97
N THR A 50 16.17 -0.13 -13.27
CA THR A 50 14.94 0.40 -12.66
C THR A 50 13.72 -0.06 -13.45
N TYR A 51 12.60 -0.25 -12.76
CA TYR A 51 11.34 -0.59 -13.42
C TYR A 51 10.86 0.54 -14.37
N PRO A 52 10.92 1.83 -13.99
CA PRO A 52 10.66 2.93 -14.92
C PRO A 52 11.55 2.90 -16.17
N GLY A 53 12.86 2.64 -16.00
CA GLY A 53 13.79 2.52 -17.12
C GLY A 53 13.45 1.34 -18.04
N LEU A 54 13.20 0.17 -17.47
CA LEU A 54 12.78 -1.02 -18.21
C LEU A 54 11.48 -0.77 -19.01
N ASN A 55 10.49 -0.11 -18.40
CA ASN A 55 9.24 0.21 -19.07
C ASN A 55 9.43 1.27 -20.16
N ALA A 56 10.30 2.26 -19.97
CA ALA A 56 10.64 3.23 -21.00
C ALA A 56 11.32 2.57 -22.22
N GLU A 57 12.28 1.68 -22.00
CA GLU A 57 12.93 0.90 -23.07
C GLU A 57 11.91 0.07 -23.86
N ARG A 58 10.99 -0.61 -23.16
CA ARG A 58 9.91 -1.38 -23.78
C ARG A 58 8.95 -0.50 -24.58
N ARG A 59 8.57 0.68 -24.08
CA ARG A 59 7.76 1.66 -24.82
C ARG A 59 8.48 2.17 -26.07
N ALA A 60 9.79 2.39 -26.01
CA ALA A 60 10.58 2.81 -27.16
C ALA A 60 10.67 1.70 -28.23
N ALA A 61 10.81 0.44 -27.82
CA ALA A 61 10.79 -0.71 -28.73
C ALA A 61 9.41 -0.88 -29.42
N ARG A 62 8.31 -0.51 -28.74
CA ARG A 62 6.93 -0.57 -29.23
C ARG A 62 6.63 0.33 -30.43
N VAL A 63 7.32 1.47 -30.61
CA VAL A 63 7.11 2.34 -31.79
C VAL A 63 7.32 1.57 -33.11
N LYS A 64 7.96 0.39 -33.06
CA LYS A 64 8.26 -0.47 -34.21
C LYS A 64 7.34 -1.69 -34.38
N ALA A 65 6.43 -1.98 -33.44
CA ALA A 65 5.58 -3.18 -33.50
C ALA A 65 4.13 -2.86 -33.12
N SER A 66 3.21 -3.16 -34.04
CA SER A 66 1.76 -3.08 -33.85
C SER A 66 1.27 -4.25 -33.00
N ASP A 67 1.34 -4.15 -31.68
CA ASP A 67 0.71 -5.15 -30.80
C ASP A 67 0.00 -4.48 -29.62
N GLU A 68 -1.20 -5.00 -29.33
CA GLU A 68 -2.15 -4.50 -28.33
C GLU A 68 -1.87 -5.03 -26.91
N ASP A 69 -1.00 -6.03 -26.73
CA ASP A 69 -0.67 -6.60 -25.41
C ASP A 69 0.67 -6.06 -24.86
N PHE A 70 0.65 -4.80 -24.42
CA PHE A 70 1.78 -4.20 -23.72
C PHE A 70 1.78 -4.55 -22.23
N ASP A 71 2.49 -5.61 -21.84
CA ASP A 71 2.66 -6.00 -20.44
C ASP A 71 3.68 -5.08 -19.73
N ILE A 72 3.19 -3.96 -19.18
CA ILE A 72 3.93 -3.06 -18.28
C ILE A 72 4.37 -3.87 -17.07
N LYS A 73 5.68 -3.88 -16.78
CA LYS A 73 6.15 -4.50 -15.55
C LYS A 73 5.91 -3.53 -14.41
N GLU A 74 5.20 -4.03 -13.40
CA GLU A 74 4.84 -3.23 -12.24
C GLU A 74 5.33 -3.88 -10.94
N ILE A 75 5.78 -3.03 -10.03
CA ILE A 75 6.10 -3.42 -8.66
C ILE A 75 4.82 -3.37 -7.85
N LYS A 76 4.22 -4.54 -7.59
CA LYS A 76 3.02 -4.72 -6.77
C LYS A 76 3.20 -5.84 -5.76
N GLY A 77 2.58 -5.73 -4.58
CA GLY A 77 2.55 -6.74 -3.54
C GLY A 77 2.07 -8.07 -4.08
N GLY A 78 0.99 -8.07 -4.86
CA GLY A 78 0.50 -9.26 -5.57
C GLY A 78 1.51 -9.92 -6.53
N ASN A 79 2.45 -9.15 -7.08
CA ASN A 79 3.45 -9.63 -8.05
C ASN A 79 4.79 -10.03 -7.41
N PHE A 80 5.07 -9.51 -6.21
CA PHE A 80 6.33 -9.72 -5.49
C PHE A 80 6.18 -10.69 -4.32
N LEU A 81 4.99 -10.82 -3.75
CA LEU A 81 4.74 -11.57 -2.52
C LEU A 81 3.69 -12.67 -2.68
N ASN A 82 3.33 -13.08 -3.90
CA ASN A 82 2.45 -14.23 -4.09
C ASN A 82 3.17 -15.57 -3.83
N HIS A 83 2.39 -16.64 -3.60
CA HIS A 83 2.93 -17.98 -3.32
C HIS A 83 3.90 -18.49 -4.39
N ARG A 84 3.69 -18.16 -5.67
CA ARG A 84 4.57 -18.59 -6.75
C ARG A 84 5.96 -17.98 -6.62
N VAL A 85 6.07 -16.72 -6.17
CA VAL A 85 7.38 -16.09 -5.91
C VAL A 85 8.12 -16.85 -4.83
N PHE A 86 7.50 -17.10 -3.67
CA PHE A 86 8.13 -17.87 -2.59
C PHE A 86 8.55 -19.27 -3.03
N LYS A 87 7.67 -19.99 -3.74
CA LYS A 87 7.99 -21.30 -4.30
C LYS A 87 9.19 -21.26 -5.26
N SER A 88 9.23 -20.25 -6.13
CA SER A 88 10.29 -20.11 -7.14
C SER A 88 11.62 -19.70 -6.51
N ALA A 89 11.60 -18.86 -5.48
CA ALA A 89 12.79 -18.45 -4.73
C ALA A 89 13.49 -19.65 -4.07
N GLY A 90 12.74 -20.69 -3.70
CA GLY A 90 13.26 -21.93 -3.11
C GLY A 90 13.67 -23.02 -4.11
N TRP A 91 13.59 -22.80 -5.43
CA TRP A 91 14.02 -23.82 -6.41
C TRP A 91 15.53 -24.08 -6.40
N PHE A 92 16.32 -23.09 -6.00
CA PHE A 92 17.77 -23.16 -5.90
C PHE A 92 18.21 -22.54 -4.57
N GLY A 93 19.46 -22.83 -4.17
CA GLY A 93 20.09 -22.12 -3.06
C GLY A 93 20.19 -20.61 -3.31
N THR A 94 20.55 -19.85 -2.27
CA THR A 94 20.73 -18.40 -2.38
C THR A 94 21.86 -18.08 -3.37
N PHE A 95 21.52 -17.34 -4.44
CA PHE A 95 22.52 -16.87 -5.39
C PHE A 95 23.39 -15.77 -4.77
N LYS A 96 24.66 -15.70 -5.18
CA LYS A 96 25.53 -14.56 -4.82
C LYS A 96 24.93 -13.25 -5.37
N PRO A 97 25.12 -12.09 -4.72
CA PRO A 97 24.47 -10.84 -5.12
C PRO A 97 24.61 -10.48 -6.60
N ASP A 98 25.83 -10.56 -7.17
CA ASP A 98 26.08 -10.25 -8.58
C ASP A 98 25.42 -11.25 -9.54
N GLU A 99 25.50 -12.54 -9.22
CA GLU A 99 24.85 -13.58 -10.02
C GLU A 99 23.33 -13.42 -9.99
N ARG A 100 22.76 -13.17 -8.80
CA ARG A 100 21.33 -12.92 -8.60
C ARG A 100 20.86 -11.74 -9.43
N ARG A 101 21.59 -10.61 -9.37
CA ARG A 101 21.30 -9.39 -10.13
C ARG A 101 21.28 -9.68 -11.63
N ARG A 102 22.34 -10.29 -12.16
CA ARG A 102 22.47 -10.59 -13.60
C ARG A 102 21.33 -11.50 -14.11
N LEU A 103 21.01 -12.55 -13.35
CA LEU A 103 19.95 -13.49 -13.69
C LEU A 103 18.55 -12.87 -13.56
N ALA A 104 18.33 -12.05 -12.52
CA ALA A 104 17.08 -11.31 -12.34
C ALA A 104 16.85 -10.31 -13.49
N GLU A 105 17.89 -9.56 -13.87
CA GLU A 105 17.85 -8.65 -15.02
C GLU A 105 17.51 -9.41 -16.30
N PHE A 106 18.21 -10.52 -16.55
CA PHE A 106 17.93 -11.38 -17.70
C PHE A 106 16.47 -11.82 -17.73
N SER A 107 15.91 -12.25 -16.60
CA SER A 107 14.50 -12.63 -16.50
C SER A 107 13.54 -11.47 -16.76
N LEU A 108 13.84 -10.27 -16.26
CA LEU A 108 13.02 -9.07 -16.49
C LEU A 108 13.02 -8.63 -17.95
N ARG A 109 14.15 -8.76 -18.64
CA ARG A 109 14.29 -8.38 -20.04
C ARG A 109 13.70 -9.41 -21.00
N ASN A 110 13.86 -10.70 -20.72
CA ASN A 110 13.51 -11.78 -21.66
C ASN A 110 12.16 -12.47 -21.35
N GLY A 111 11.53 -12.15 -20.22
CA GLY A 111 10.17 -12.60 -19.91
C GLY A 111 9.99 -14.12 -20.00
N ALA A 112 9.12 -14.58 -20.91
CA ALA A 112 8.78 -16.00 -21.10
C ALA A 112 9.98 -16.87 -21.50
N SER A 113 11.04 -16.29 -22.06
CA SER A 113 12.26 -17.01 -22.44
C SER A 113 13.23 -17.20 -21.27
N ALA A 114 12.89 -16.76 -20.06
CA ALA A 114 13.72 -16.92 -18.89
C ALA A 114 13.76 -18.40 -18.42
N ASP A 115 14.96 -18.93 -18.21
CA ASP A 115 15.14 -20.27 -17.69
C ASP A 115 14.76 -20.37 -16.20
N LYS A 116 14.61 -21.60 -15.71
CA LYS A 116 14.20 -21.87 -14.32
C LYS A 116 15.16 -21.23 -13.30
N LYS A 117 16.46 -21.16 -13.63
CA LYS A 117 17.49 -20.53 -12.78
C LYS A 117 17.26 -19.02 -12.68
N SER A 118 17.02 -18.35 -13.79
CA SER A 118 16.74 -16.90 -13.84
C SER A 118 15.42 -16.54 -13.16
N LEU A 119 14.38 -17.36 -13.33
CA LEU A 119 13.11 -17.17 -12.62
C LEU A 119 13.27 -17.28 -11.09
N SER A 120 14.09 -18.23 -10.63
CA SER A 120 14.40 -18.36 -9.20
C SER A 120 15.21 -17.18 -8.68
N ALA A 121 16.22 -16.72 -9.43
CA ALA A 121 17.00 -15.54 -9.07
C ALA A 121 16.15 -14.27 -9.00
N LEU A 122 15.24 -14.06 -9.96
CA LEU A 122 14.29 -12.95 -9.94
C LEU A 122 13.36 -13.04 -8.72
N ALA A 123 12.87 -14.23 -8.40
CA ALA A 123 12.03 -14.43 -7.23
C ALA A 123 12.78 -14.10 -5.92
N GLN A 124 14.03 -14.56 -5.77
CA GLN A 124 14.88 -14.18 -4.63
C GLN A 124 15.13 -12.67 -4.58
N ALA A 125 15.39 -12.02 -5.73
CA ALA A 125 15.60 -10.57 -5.81
C ALA A 125 14.34 -9.78 -5.42
N LYS A 126 13.14 -10.23 -5.81
CA LYS A 126 11.86 -9.61 -5.43
C LYS A 126 11.65 -9.63 -3.91
N LEU A 127 11.87 -10.78 -3.27
CA LEU A 127 11.73 -10.91 -1.81
C LEU A 127 12.75 -10.04 -1.07
N GLU A 128 14.01 -10.04 -1.53
CA GLU A 128 15.06 -9.20 -0.97
C GLU A 128 14.74 -7.70 -1.14
N TYR A 129 14.16 -7.32 -2.29
CA TYR A 129 13.73 -5.95 -2.55
C TYR A 129 12.69 -5.49 -1.54
N VAL A 130 11.62 -6.26 -1.32
CA VAL A 130 10.57 -5.89 -0.35
C VAL A 130 11.16 -5.75 1.06
N LYS A 131 12.00 -6.71 1.46
CA LYS A 131 12.66 -6.68 2.77
C LYS A 131 13.47 -5.39 2.95
N ARG A 132 14.33 -5.07 1.98
CA ARG A 132 15.23 -3.91 2.03
C ARG A 132 14.51 -2.59 1.82
N LEU A 133 13.38 -2.59 1.09
CA LEU A 133 12.52 -1.42 0.94
C LEU A 133 11.95 -1.01 2.30
N PHE A 134 11.45 -1.94 3.11
CA PHE A 134 10.99 -1.61 4.46
C PHE A 134 12.13 -1.22 5.40
N GLU A 135 13.34 -1.79 5.26
CA GLU A 135 14.54 -1.36 6.01
C GLU A 135 15.03 0.05 5.61
N LEU A 136 14.63 0.52 4.42
CA LEU A 136 14.96 1.86 3.94
C LEU A 136 14.08 2.93 4.61
N CYS A 137 12.80 2.62 4.86
CA CYS A 137 11.82 3.58 5.40
C CYS A 137 12.29 4.34 6.67
N PRO A 138 12.84 3.69 7.71
CA PRO A 138 13.29 4.38 8.92
C PRO A 138 14.40 5.40 8.67
N LYS A 139 15.29 5.14 7.68
CA LYS A 139 16.40 6.03 7.34
C LYS A 139 15.91 7.39 6.83
N PHE A 140 14.70 7.42 6.28
CA PHE A 140 14.04 8.63 5.78
C PHE A 140 12.91 9.09 6.71
N ARG A 141 12.81 8.53 7.92
CA ARG A 141 11.73 8.79 8.89
C ARG A 141 10.35 8.57 8.29
N ALA A 142 10.25 7.66 7.32
CA ALA A 142 9.00 7.31 6.71
C ALA A 142 8.29 6.28 7.59
N GLN A 143 6.97 6.41 7.66
CA GLN A 143 6.13 5.64 8.57
C GLN A 143 4.91 5.10 7.82
N CYS A 144 4.15 4.20 8.44
CA CYS A 144 2.98 3.62 7.82
C CYS A 144 1.70 3.71 8.66
N LEU A 145 0.58 3.64 7.95
CA LEU A 145 -0.76 3.41 8.49
C LEU A 145 -1.37 2.19 7.80
N GLY A 146 -2.33 1.56 8.45
CA GLY A 146 -3.06 0.43 7.87
C GLY A 146 -4.42 0.28 8.50
N ILE A 147 -5.49 0.36 7.69
CA ILE A 147 -6.83 0.03 8.17
C ILE A 147 -7.27 -1.27 7.53
N ILE A 148 -7.48 -2.29 8.34
CA ILE A 148 -7.83 -3.65 7.91
C ILE A 148 -9.33 -3.83 8.13
N VAL A 149 -10.05 -4.18 7.06
CA VAL A 149 -11.46 -4.51 7.08
C VAL A 149 -11.61 -5.97 6.66
N PRO A 150 -11.82 -6.91 7.60
CA PRO A 150 -12.06 -8.31 7.27
C PRO A 150 -13.19 -8.48 6.25
N VAL A 151 -13.08 -9.47 5.36
CA VAL A 151 -14.10 -9.68 4.32
C VAL A 151 -15.51 -9.92 4.86
N ASP A 152 -15.60 -10.36 6.10
CA ASP A 152 -16.81 -10.68 6.84
C ASP A 152 -17.20 -9.62 7.88
N ALA A 153 -16.60 -8.43 7.81
CA ALA A 153 -17.00 -7.26 8.60
C ALA A 153 -18.46 -6.87 8.33
N GLN A 154 -19.15 -6.39 9.37
CA GLN A 154 -20.56 -5.99 9.28
C GLN A 154 -20.71 -4.61 8.61
N GLY A 155 -21.87 -4.36 8.00
CA GLY A 155 -22.22 -3.09 7.35
C GLY A 155 -22.04 -3.13 5.84
N ASP A 156 -22.78 -2.26 5.14
CA ASP A 156 -22.63 -2.13 3.70
C ASP A 156 -21.31 -1.43 3.38
N ARG A 157 -20.67 -1.88 2.30
CA ARG A 157 -19.49 -1.25 1.71
C ARG A 157 -19.86 -0.22 0.65
N LYS A 158 -21.10 -0.25 0.14
CA LYS A 158 -21.69 0.76 -0.74
C LYS A 158 -22.47 1.77 0.10
N VAL A 159 -21.76 2.75 0.63
CA VAL A 159 -22.35 3.83 1.41
C VAL A 159 -22.32 5.14 0.63
N SER A 160 -23.32 5.99 0.81
CA SER A 160 -23.36 7.34 0.23
C SER A 160 -22.41 8.30 0.95
N MET A 161 -21.97 7.95 2.16
CA MET A 161 -21.06 8.72 3.00
C MET A 161 -19.66 8.09 3.01
N LEU A 162 -18.67 8.84 3.52
CA LEU A 162 -17.31 8.33 3.67
C LEU A 162 -17.30 7.08 4.58
N ARG A 163 -16.78 5.97 4.05
CA ARG A 163 -16.70 4.70 4.77
C ARG A 163 -15.75 4.83 5.98
N LYS A 164 -16.06 4.10 7.06
CA LYS A 164 -15.37 4.24 8.35
C LYS A 164 -13.87 4.03 8.30
N ASP A 165 -13.41 3.13 7.45
CA ASP A 165 -12.00 2.83 7.28
C ASP A 165 -11.21 4.03 6.75
N TYR A 166 -11.73 4.77 5.76
CA TYR A 166 -11.13 6.05 5.35
C TYR A 166 -11.19 7.07 6.48
N ALA A 167 -12.33 7.20 7.17
CA ALA A 167 -12.47 8.13 8.28
C ALA A 167 -11.44 7.84 9.41
N TYR A 168 -11.17 6.56 9.68
CA TYR A 168 -10.17 6.10 10.65
C TYR A 168 -8.73 6.25 10.17
N LEU A 169 -8.48 6.11 8.86
CA LEU A 169 -7.18 6.40 8.27
C LEU A 169 -6.85 7.88 8.41
N PHE A 170 -7.78 8.76 8.01
CA PHE A 170 -7.61 10.21 8.08
C PHE A 170 -7.52 10.70 9.51
N GLU A 171 -8.26 10.09 10.43
CA GLU A 171 -8.13 10.36 11.86
C GLU A 171 -6.70 10.14 12.38
N ARG A 172 -6.12 8.97 12.10
CA ARG A 172 -4.77 8.63 12.56
C ARG A 172 -3.73 9.51 11.92
N PHE A 173 -3.91 9.80 10.63
CA PHE A 173 -3.02 10.71 9.93
C PHE A 173 -3.10 12.13 10.50
N PHE A 174 -4.30 12.63 10.76
CA PHE A 174 -4.54 13.91 11.41
C PHE A 174 -3.79 13.98 12.74
N TYR A 175 -4.02 13.05 13.67
CA TYR A 175 -3.36 13.11 14.99
C TYR A 175 -1.84 13.02 14.91
N TRP A 176 -1.32 12.28 13.93
CA TRP A 176 0.12 12.23 13.71
C TRP A 176 0.69 13.53 13.15
N VAL A 177 0.03 14.15 12.18
CA VAL A 177 0.43 15.48 11.67
C VAL A 177 0.28 16.52 12.78
N ASP A 178 -0.79 16.44 13.56
CA ASP A 178 -1.10 17.34 14.65
C ASP A 178 -0.04 17.30 15.76
N SER A 179 0.54 16.12 16.01
CA SER A 179 1.70 15.93 16.90
C SER A 179 2.99 16.62 16.42
N LYS A 180 3.03 17.18 15.21
CA LYS A 180 4.16 17.92 14.66
C LYS A 180 3.95 19.43 14.81
N SER A 181 4.97 20.21 14.45
CA SER A 181 4.90 21.68 14.41
C SER A 181 3.60 22.16 13.75
N ALA A 182 2.97 23.20 14.31
CA ALA A 182 1.69 23.73 13.84
C ALA A 182 1.72 24.19 12.37
N GLU A 183 2.89 24.54 11.84
CA GLU A 183 3.10 24.90 10.43
C GLU A 183 3.11 23.70 9.48
N HIS A 184 2.93 22.49 10.02
CA HIS A 184 2.88 21.26 9.23
C HIS A 184 1.47 20.86 8.86
N ALA A 185 1.26 20.62 7.56
CA ALA A 185 0.03 20.11 6.99
C ALA A 185 0.22 18.69 6.40
N GLY A 186 -0.86 17.92 6.35
CA GLY A 186 -0.92 16.63 5.70
C GLY A 186 -1.57 16.74 4.32
N ILE A 187 -1.00 16.05 3.33
CA ILE A 187 -1.52 15.94 1.97
C ILE A 187 -1.75 14.46 1.69
N ILE A 188 -2.92 14.12 1.16
CA ILE A 188 -3.30 12.75 0.85
C ILE A 188 -3.13 12.51 -0.65
N VAL A 189 -2.47 11.42 -1.00
CA VAL A 189 -2.20 11.01 -2.39
C VAL A 189 -2.75 9.60 -2.57
N PHE A 190 -3.73 9.42 -3.45
CA PHE A 190 -4.31 8.12 -3.78
C PHE A 190 -3.77 7.58 -5.10
N ASP A 191 -3.73 6.25 -5.23
CA ASP A 191 -3.67 5.63 -6.55
C ASP A 191 -4.93 6.00 -7.34
N GLU A 192 -4.78 6.12 -8.65
CA GLU A 192 -5.91 6.40 -9.53
C GLU A 192 -6.86 5.19 -9.55
N LEU A 193 -8.07 5.39 -9.03
CA LEU A 193 -9.18 4.47 -9.21
C LEU A 193 -9.84 4.74 -10.57
N ASP A 194 -10.75 3.87 -11.00
CA ASP A 194 -11.60 4.21 -12.14
C ASP A 194 -12.28 5.57 -11.91
N LYS A 195 -12.46 6.33 -12.99
CA LYS A 195 -12.90 7.73 -12.91
C LYS A 195 -14.18 7.91 -12.09
N SER A 196 -15.10 6.93 -12.14
CA SER A 196 -16.35 6.99 -11.39
C SER A 196 -16.13 6.80 -9.89
N ALA A 197 -15.31 5.82 -9.48
CA ALA A 197 -14.94 5.60 -8.09
C ALA A 197 -14.16 6.79 -7.51
N SER A 198 -13.23 7.38 -8.27
CA SER A 198 -12.49 8.58 -7.86
C SER A 198 -13.42 9.76 -7.58
N HIS A 199 -14.42 10.00 -8.44
CA HIS A 199 -15.41 11.07 -8.21
C HIS A 199 -16.31 10.81 -6.98
N ILE A 200 -16.71 9.56 -6.75
CA ILE A 200 -17.52 9.18 -5.57
C ILE A 200 -16.70 9.42 -4.30
N LEU A 201 -15.46 8.93 -4.23
CA LEU A 201 -14.59 9.11 -3.07
C LEU A 201 -14.35 10.59 -2.79
N LEU A 202 -14.08 11.39 -3.83
CA LEU A 202 -13.90 12.84 -3.70
C LEU A 202 -15.15 13.51 -3.12
N GLY A 203 -16.34 13.17 -3.63
CA GLY A 203 -17.60 13.70 -3.11
C GLY A 203 -17.84 13.33 -1.65
N GLN A 204 -17.55 12.08 -1.27
CA GLN A 204 -17.65 11.60 0.10
C GLN A 204 -16.67 12.31 1.05
N MET A 205 -15.43 12.52 0.61
CA MET A 205 -14.42 13.26 1.38
C MET A 205 -14.82 14.73 1.56
N GLN A 206 -15.27 15.39 0.49
CA GLN A 206 -15.75 16.78 0.57
C GLN A 206 -16.91 16.92 1.55
N ALA A 207 -17.91 16.04 1.47
CA ALA A 207 -19.03 16.04 2.41
C ALA A 207 -18.54 15.79 3.85
N TYR A 208 -17.62 14.85 4.05
CA TYR A 208 -17.05 14.56 5.36
C TYR A 208 -16.35 15.79 5.98
N TYR A 209 -15.45 16.43 5.24
CA TYR A 209 -14.67 17.57 5.72
C TYR A 209 -15.48 18.87 5.84
N ARG A 210 -16.52 19.06 5.01
CA ARG A 210 -17.38 20.24 5.05
C ARG A 210 -18.52 20.13 6.06
N ASP A 211 -19.19 18.97 6.11
CA ASP A 211 -20.50 18.84 6.75
C ASP A 211 -20.43 18.23 8.17
N SER A 212 -19.27 17.71 8.58
CA SER A 212 -19.06 17.18 9.93
C SER A 212 -18.12 18.05 10.76
N LYS A 213 -18.44 18.27 12.04
CA LYS A 213 -17.57 19.03 12.95
C LYS A 213 -16.17 18.42 13.05
N THR A 214 -16.10 17.10 13.18
CA THR A 214 -14.82 16.37 13.22
C THR A 214 -14.03 16.52 11.92
N GLY A 215 -14.69 16.55 10.77
CA GLY A 215 -14.04 16.80 9.49
C GLY A 215 -13.49 18.23 9.40
N GLN A 216 -14.28 19.23 9.80
CA GLN A 216 -13.86 20.63 9.83
C GLN A 216 -12.65 20.85 10.75
N ASP A 217 -12.62 20.21 11.92
CA ASP A 217 -11.47 20.30 12.83
C ASP A 217 -10.22 19.66 12.20
N ARG A 218 -10.39 18.56 11.45
CA ARG A 218 -9.27 17.87 10.80
C ARG A 218 -8.71 18.63 9.60
N SER A 219 -9.53 19.41 8.90
CA SER A 219 -9.08 20.19 7.74
C SER A 219 -8.18 21.38 8.11
N GLU A 220 -8.07 21.72 9.40
CA GLU A 220 -7.07 22.68 9.90
C GLU A 220 -5.64 22.18 9.70
N ARG A 221 -5.44 20.85 9.70
CA ARG A 221 -4.12 20.21 9.55
C ARG A 221 -4.00 19.32 8.32
N LEU A 222 -5.10 18.95 7.69
CA LEU A 222 -5.11 18.10 6.49
C LEU A 222 -5.73 18.83 5.30
N VAL A 223 -5.12 18.70 4.12
CA VAL A 223 -5.72 19.15 2.87
C VAL A 223 -6.82 18.15 2.48
N PRO A 224 -8.10 18.58 2.42
CA PRO A 224 -9.24 17.68 2.22
C PRO A 224 -9.40 17.22 0.75
N GLU A 225 -8.72 17.88 -0.18
CA GLU A 225 -8.69 17.50 -1.60
C GLU A 225 -7.49 16.57 -1.87
N PRO A 226 -7.73 15.28 -2.20
CA PRO A 226 -6.66 14.36 -2.50
C PRO A 226 -6.05 14.60 -3.88
N LEU A 227 -4.77 14.25 -4.01
CA LEU A 227 -4.10 14.11 -5.31
C LEU A 227 -4.23 12.66 -5.79
N PHE A 228 -4.58 12.45 -7.06
CA PHE A 228 -4.60 11.13 -7.69
C PHE A 228 -3.39 10.98 -8.60
N VAL A 229 -2.72 9.83 -8.52
CA VAL A 229 -1.50 9.52 -9.31
C VAL A 229 -1.55 8.09 -9.82
N HIS A 230 -0.81 7.77 -10.89
CA HIS A 230 -0.73 6.40 -11.40
C HIS A 230 0.28 5.56 -10.61
N SER A 231 -0.11 4.34 -10.23
CA SER A 231 0.70 3.37 -9.48
C SER A 231 1.99 2.92 -10.18
N ASP A 232 1.98 2.80 -11.51
CA ASP A 232 3.18 2.37 -12.27
C ASP A 232 4.30 3.42 -12.25
N LEU A 233 3.97 4.68 -11.94
CA LEU A 233 4.90 5.81 -11.93
C LEU A 233 5.32 6.27 -10.53
N THR A 234 4.59 5.88 -9.48
CA THR A 234 4.74 6.52 -8.15
C THR A 234 5.24 5.55 -7.08
N VAL A 235 6.48 5.73 -6.63
CA VAL A 235 7.11 4.90 -5.58
C VAL A 235 6.31 4.87 -4.27
N GLY A 236 5.71 6.01 -3.88
CA GLY A 236 4.90 6.11 -2.67
C GLY A 236 3.66 5.20 -2.71
N ILE A 237 2.98 5.14 -3.86
CA ILE A 237 1.84 4.24 -4.08
C ILE A 237 2.28 2.79 -4.11
N GLN A 238 3.38 2.46 -4.80
CA GLN A 238 3.93 1.09 -4.80
C GLN A 238 4.24 0.58 -3.40
N LEU A 239 4.72 1.46 -2.51
CA LEU A 239 4.96 1.08 -1.11
C LEU A 239 3.65 0.94 -0.32
N ALA A 240 2.65 1.79 -0.57
CA ALA A 240 1.32 1.66 0.02
C ALA A 240 0.64 0.33 -0.38
N ASP A 241 0.73 -0.07 -1.66
CA ASP A 241 0.27 -1.38 -2.15
C ASP A 241 0.95 -2.54 -1.41
N MET A 242 2.28 -2.49 -1.26
CA MET A 242 3.05 -3.51 -0.54
C MET A 242 2.60 -3.63 0.91
N ILE A 243 2.40 -2.50 1.60
CA ILE A 243 1.88 -2.45 2.96
C ILE A 243 0.49 -3.09 3.02
N ALA A 244 -0.42 -2.66 2.13
CA ALA A 244 -1.79 -3.17 2.09
C ALA A 244 -1.82 -4.69 1.85
N TYR A 245 -0.99 -5.19 0.92
CA TYR A 245 -0.88 -6.62 0.62
C TYR A 245 -0.34 -7.42 1.81
N VAL A 246 0.75 -6.96 2.43
CA VAL A 246 1.36 -7.62 3.59
C VAL A 246 0.38 -7.70 4.76
N LEU A 247 -0.37 -6.62 5.03
CA LEU A 247 -1.36 -6.60 6.09
C LEU A 247 -2.55 -7.49 5.78
N SER A 248 -3.11 -7.44 4.57
CA SER A 248 -4.25 -8.28 4.19
C SER A 248 -3.91 -9.77 4.37
N TRP A 249 -2.81 -10.21 3.77
CA TRP A 249 -2.47 -11.62 3.70
C TRP A 249 -1.67 -12.16 4.88
N GLY A 250 -0.93 -11.31 5.61
CA GLY A 250 -0.01 -11.72 6.66
C GLY A 250 -0.45 -11.37 8.09
N HIS A 251 -1.26 -10.33 8.29
CA HIS A 251 -1.60 -9.86 9.65
C HIS A 251 -2.51 -10.84 10.40
N GLY A 252 -2.21 -11.03 11.69
CA GLY A 252 -2.89 -11.98 12.58
C GLY A 252 -4.18 -11.46 13.21
N PHE A 253 -4.99 -10.68 12.48
CA PHE A 253 -6.29 -10.23 12.99
C PHE A 253 -7.21 -11.43 13.25
N ASP A 254 -8.19 -11.27 14.14
CA ASP A 254 -9.19 -12.32 14.41
C ASP A 254 -10.01 -12.59 13.14
N ARG A 255 -9.95 -13.83 12.67
CA ARG A 255 -10.52 -14.28 11.40
C ARG A 255 -11.56 -15.33 11.71
N LYS A 256 -12.80 -15.14 11.25
CA LYS A 256 -13.79 -16.23 11.25
C LYS A 256 -13.30 -17.37 10.38
N THR A 257 -13.80 -18.58 10.62
CA THR A 257 -13.40 -19.82 9.92
C THR A 257 -13.46 -19.72 8.39
N ILE A 258 -14.37 -18.89 7.87
CA ILE A 258 -14.56 -18.68 6.43
C ILE A 258 -13.47 -17.81 5.78
N VAL A 259 -12.69 -17.08 6.56
CA VAL A 259 -11.64 -16.18 6.08
C VAL A 259 -10.32 -16.95 5.97
N PRO A 260 -9.58 -16.86 4.85
CA PRO A 260 -8.29 -17.53 4.70
C PRO A 260 -7.35 -17.23 5.86
N LYS A 261 -6.59 -18.23 6.32
CA LYS A 261 -5.58 -18.05 7.38
C LYS A 261 -4.44 -17.12 6.93
N PRO A 262 -3.77 -16.43 7.87
CA PRO A 262 -2.64 -15.58 7.52
C PRO A 262 -1.48 -16.44 6.99
N ARG A 263 -0.79 -15.93 5.97
CA ARG A 263 0.31 -16.61 5.28
C ARG A 263 1.60 -16.53 6.12
N PRO A 264 2.14 -17.65 6.64
CA PRO A 264 3.29 -17.61 7.54
C PRO A 264 4.56 -17.01 6.92
N GLU A 265 4.75 -17.20 5.61
CA GLU A 265 5.90 -16.64 4.89
C GLU A 265 5.89 -15.10 4.84
N LEU A 266 4.76 -14.46 5.16
CA LEU A 266 4.64 -13.00 5.22
C LEU A 266 4.97 -12.41 6.60
N PHE A 267 5.07 -13.23 7.66
CA PHE A 267 5.29 -12.74 9.03
C PHE A 267 6.52 -11.86 9.20
N PRO A 268 7.67 -12.12 8.55
CA PRO A 268 8.82 -11.21 8.64
C PRO A 268 8.50 -9.80 8.13
N TYR A 269 7.75 -9.70 7.03
CA TYR A 269 7.35 -8.42 6.46
C TYR A 269 6.29 -7.72 7.32
N VAL A 270 5.35 -8.47 7.91
CA VAL A 270 4.38 -7.91 8.87
C VAL A 270 5.11 -7.24 10.03
N LYS A 271 6.13 -7.88 10.61
CA LYS A 271 6.94 -7.29 11.68
C LYS A 271 7.65 -6.00 11.23
N GLN A 272 8.14 -5.96 9.99
CA GLN A 272 8.76 -4.75 9.45
C GLN A 272 7.72 -3.63 9.33
N VAL A 273 6.56 -3.89 8.73
CA VAL A 273 5.46 -2.92 8.60
C VAL A 273 4.98 -2.45 9.98
N GLU A 274 4.76 -3.34 10.94
CA GLU A 274 4.35 -2.99 12.29
C GLU A 274 5.37 -2.11 13.03
N SER A 275 6.67 -2.25 12.74
CA SER A 275 7.70 -1.40 13.31
C SER A 275 7.75 0.01 12.70
N LEU A 276 7.17 0.19 11.52
CA LEU A 276 7.02 1.48 10.84
C LEU A 276 5.73 2.22 11.24
N ARG A 277 4.85 1.59 12.00
CA ARG A 277 3.50 2.12 12.25
C ARG A 277 3.52 3.47 12.96
N ILE A 278 2.53 4.29 12.62
CA ILE A 278 2.27 5.56 13.25
C ILE A 278 1.37 5.36 14.48
N ASP A 279 1.95 5.32 15.68
CA ASP A 279 1.16 5.38 16.91
C ASP A 279 1.05 6.84 17.40
N SER A 280 -0.16 7.28 17.74
CA SER A 280 -0.44 8.62 18.28
C SER A 280 -1.18 8.54 19.62
N ARG A 281 -1.26 9.66 20.34
CA ARG A 281 -2.10 9.78 21.55
C ARG A 281 -3.14 10.89 21.36
N VAL A 282 -4.36 10.59 21.77
CA VAL A 282 -5.53 11.47 21.63
C VAL A 282 -6.20 11.55 22.99
N ASN A 283 -6.18 12.71 23.64
CA ASN A 283 -6.76 12.90 24.98
C ASN A 283 -6.30 11.83 25.99
N GLY A 284 -5.03 11.41 25.90
CA GLY A 284 -4.46 10.34 26.73
C GLY A 284 -4.70 8.90 26.24
N ALA A 285 -5.64 8.68 25.31
CA ALA A 285 -5.88 7.37 24.70
C ALA A 285 -4.88 7.08 23.57
N LYS A 286 -4.51 5.81 23.40
CA LYS A 286 -3.65 5.38 22.29
C LYS A 286 -4.46 5.29 20.99
N SER A 287 -3.90 5.81 19.90
CA SER A 287 -4.39 5.63 18.53
C SER A 287 -3.38 4.78 17.77
N ASP A 288 -3.71 3.52 17.55
CA ASP A 288 -2.84 2.55 16.85
C ASP A 288 -2.85 2.79 15.35
N GLY A 289 -1.67 2.94 14.73
CA GLY A 289 -1.56 3.24 13.30
C GLY A 289 -2.03 2.11 12.38
N ILE A 290 -2.01 0.88 12.87
CA ILE A 290 -2.57 -0.30 12.22
C ILE A 290 -3.78 -0.74 13.04
N TYR A 291 -4.95 -0.78 12.42
CA TYR A 291 -6.20 -1.01 13.13
C TYR A 291 -7.17 -1.87 12.34
N VAL A 292 -7.97 -2.69 13.04
CA VAL A 292 -8.93 -3.61 12.43
C VAL A 292 -10.36 -3.12 12.66
N VAL A 293 -11.15 -3.02 11.60
CA VAL A 293 -12.55 -2.58 11.63
C VAL A 293 -13.47 -3.75 11.32
N TYR A 294 -14.06 -4.32 12.37
CA TYR A 294 -15.00 -5.44 12.26
C TYR A 294 -16.45 -5.01 11.93
N ASP A 295 -16.75 -3.72 12.03
CA ASP A 295 -18.11 -3.20 11.85
C ASP A 295 -18.11 -1.78 11.24
N LEU A 296 -18.41 -1.74 9.95
CA LEU A 296 -18.52 -0.54 9.13
C LEU A 296 -19.82 0.25 9.39
N ARG A 297 -20.83 -0.33 10.05
CA ARG A 297 -22.13 0.33 10.27
C ARG A 297 -21.99 1.60 11.10
N THR A 298 -22.51 2.71 10.60
CA THR A 298 -22.66 3.98 11.31
C THR A 298 -23.42 3.82 12.63
N ARG A 299 -23.36 4.83 13.50
CA ARG A 299 -24.06 4.80 14.80
C ARG A 299 -25.57 4.67 14.61
N SER A 300 -26.15 5.42 13.67
CA SER A 300 -27.59 5.35 13.33
C SER A 300 -28.01 3.97 12.84
N GLU A 301 -27.21 3.31 12.00
CA GLU A 301 -27.49 1.94 11.54
C GLU A 301 -27.47 0.92 12.69
N LYS A 302 -26.60 1.10 13.69
CA LYS A 302 -26.55 0.26 14.89
C LYS A 302 -27.76 0.49 15.78
N ASP A 303 -28.13 1.74 16.00
CA ASP A 303 -29.26 2.12 16.86
C ASP A 303 -30.58 1.60 16.25
N ASN A 304 -30.76 1.72 14.93
CA ASN A 304 -31.91 1.15 14.21
C ASN A 304 -31.96 -0.38 14.26
N ALA A 305 -30.81 -1.06 14.13
CA ALA A 305 -30.73 -2.52 14.26
C ALA A 305 -31.01 -3.03 15.69
N SER A 306 -30.80 -2.19 16.70
CA SER A 306 -31.06 -2.49 18.11
C SER A 306 -32.52 -2.23 18.51
N SER A 307 -33.20 -1.33 17.80
CA SER A 307 -34.58 -0.91 18.07
C SER A 307 -35.63 -1.79 17.37
N GLY A 308 -35.19 -2.67 16.47
CA GLY A 308 -36.03 -3.62 15.72
C GLY A 308 -36.03 -5.05 16.29
N LYS A 309 -35.61 -5.24 17.54
CA LYS A 309 -35.67 -6.52 18.27
C LYS A 309 -36.68 -6.47 19.41
#